data_AF-A0A7I7KYR8-F1
#
_entry.id   AF-A0A7I7KYR8-F1
#
_cell.length_a   1.000
_cell.length_b   1.000
_cell.length_c   1.000
_cell.angle_alpha   90.00
_cell.angle_beta   90.00
_cell.angle_gamma   90.00
#
_symmetry.space_group_name_H-M   'P 1'
#
loop_
_entity.id
_entity.type
_entity.pdbx_description
1 polymer ?
#
loop_
_entity_poly.entity_id
_entity_poly.type
_entity_poly.pdbx_seq_one_letter_code
_entity_poly.pdbx_strand_id
1 'polypeptide(L)'
;MELMSPLDSVFLMTESREHPMHVGGLQLFEPPEGAGPDFVRDIHDAMVANHDFQPTFRKRPALTFGGLPTVAWTYDDADDVEMDYHVRRSALPTPGRVRELLELASRWHSGLLDRHRPLWEAHFVEGLNDGRFALYSKFHHSLIDGVSALRLMQRTLSTDPDDTELQAIWSLPRRKRESGPSKRPGLTQLAGSIAAYGPSTWSLARAALLEQQLTLPFAAPRTMLNVPIGGARRVAAQSWALDRLKGVKAAAGVSFNDVVLAMCAGALRYYLLDEHALPDTPLIAMVPVSMRSPEQADSGGNQVGALLCNLATHLDDPVERLETINESMRGNKQIFSELPRLQAYALSAFLIAPLGLAAFPGFVSTAPPPFNIVISNVPGPTEPMYLQGARLDGNYPLSIALDGQALNMTVVNNAGNLDFGLVGCRRSVPHLQRLLGHLETSLKDLERAVGH
;
A
#
# COMPACT_ATOMS: atom_id res chain seq x y z
N MET A 1 25.80 15.61 -2.79
CA MET A 1 24.50 15.73 -3.47
C MET A 1 24.40 14.66 -4.56
N GLU A 2 23.22 14.06 -4.74
CA GLU A 2 22.93 13.01 -5.72
C GLU A 2 21.65 13.37 -6.48
N LEU A 3 21.59 13.21 -7.81
CA LEU A 3 20.37 13.48 -8.57
C LEU A 3 19.25 12.48 -8.19
N MET A 4 18.03 12.98 -8.02
CA MET A 4 16.86 12.12 -7.81
C MET A 4 16.47 11.41 -9.10
N SER A 5 15.86 10.23 -8.99
CA SER A 5 15.20 9.64 -10.14
C SER A 5 13.97 10.47 -10.54
N PRO A 6 13.56 10.46 -11.82
CA PRO A 6 12.36 11.20 -12.25
C PRO A 6 11.10 10.82 -11.46
N LEU A 7 10.96 9.54 -11.09
CA LEU A 7 9.82 9.06 -10.32
C LEU A 7 9.80 9.63 -8.90
N ASP A 8 10.96 9.65 -8.23
CA ASP A 8 11.10 10.19 -6.87
C ASP A 8 10.78 11.70 -6.84
N SER A 9 11.24 12.43 -7.85
CA SER A 9 10.96 13.86 -8.02
C SER A 9 9.47 14.13 -8.18
N VAL A 10 8.73 13.31 -8.93
CA VAL A 10 7.29 13.48 -9.15
C VAL A 10 6.52 13.42 -7.84
N PHE A 11 6.84 12.49 -6.93
CA PHE A 11 6.20 12.43 -5.60
C PHE A 11 6.42 13.71 -4.79
N LEU A 12 7.65 14.25 -4.76
CA LEU A 12 7.92 15.51 -4.05
C LEU A 12 7.27 16.74 -4.70
N MET A 13 7.16 16.74 -6.03
CA MET A 13 6.55 17.82 -6.81
C MET A 13 5.02 17.85 -6.70
N THR A 14 4.39 16.67 -6.57
CA THR A 14 2.92 16.54 -6.49
C THR A 14 2.41 16.57 -5.07
N GLU A 15 3.28 16.37 -4.07
CA GLU A 15 2.91 16.49 -2.67
C GLU A 15 2.46 17.92 -2.31
N SER A 16 1.39 17.99 -1.54
CA SER A 16 0.80 19.22 -1.02
C SER A 16 0.20 18.95 0.36
N ARG A 17 -0.30 19.99 1.04
CA ARG A 17 -0.95 19.83 2.34
C ARG A 17 -2.14 18.86 2.28
N GLU A 18 -2.82 18.83 1.15
CA GLU A 18 -3.98 17.97 0.85
C GLU A 18 -3.57 16.55 0.44
N HIS A 19 -2.37 16.43 -0.14
CA HIS A 19 -1.84 15.20 -0.73
C HIS A 19 -0.45 14.86 -0.17
N PRO A 20 -0.32 14.48 1.12
CA PRO A 20 0.92 13.91 1.61
C PRO A 20 1.31 12.65 0.81
N MET A 21 2.57 12.56 0.38
CA MET A 21 3.08 11.48 -0.46
C MET A 21 3.95 10.51 0.34
N HIS A 22 3.49 10.15 1.53
CA HIS A 22 4.15 9.19 2.41
C HIS A 22 3.33 7.91 2.56
N VAL A 23 4.04 6.80 2.74
CA VAL A 23 3.47 5.53 3.18
C VAL A 23 3.75 5.36 4.67
N GLY A 24 2.98 4.51 5.34
CA GLY A 24 3.27 4.11 6.70
C GLY A 24 2.94 2.66 6.99
N GLY A 25 3.35 2.22 8.16
CA GLY A 25 2.97 0.92 8.73
C GLY A 25 2.60 1.13 10.19
N LEU A 26 1.55 0.47 10.64
CA LEU A 26 1.16 0.41 12.04
C LEU A 26 1.30 -1.04 12.51
N GLN A 27 2.33 -1.30 13.29
CA GLN A 27 2.59 -2.61 13.88
C GLN A 27 2.10 -2.63 15.33
N LEU A 28 1.43 -3.71 15.74
CA LEU A 28 1.04 -3.97 17.13
C LEU A 28 1.84 -5.17 17.64
N PHE A 29 2.37 -5.03 18.85
CA PHE A 29 3.21 -6.03 19.47
C PHE A 29 2.68 -6.42 20.84
N GLU A 30 2.69 -7.71 21.12
CA GLU A 30 2.52 -8.27 22.46
C GLU A 30 3.89 -8.39 23.11
N PRO A 31 4.17 -7.71 24.24
CA PRO A 31 5.40 -7.89 24.99
C PRO A 31 5.62 -9.35 25.41
N PRO A 32 6.87 -9.80 25.58
CA PRO A 32 7.16 -11.13 26.10
C PRO A 32 6.64 -11.29 27.54
N GLU A 33 6.39 -12.53 27.94
CA GLU A 33 5.94 -12.83 29.31
C GLU A 33 6.97 -12.33 30.34
N GLY A 34 6.50 -11.63 31.37
CA GLY A 34 7.37 -11.04 32.40
C GLY A 34 8.06 -9.74 31.98
N ALA A 35 7.76 -9.18 30.79
CA ALA A 35 8.22 -7.84 30.43
C ALA A 35 7.80 -6.81 31.49
N GLY A 36 8.78 -6.05 31.99
CA GLY A 36 8.56 -4.98 32.95
C GLY A 36 7.84 -3.77 32.33
N PRO A 37 7.38 -2.81 33.16
CA PRO A 37 6.72 -1.59 32.67
C PRO A 37 7.62 -0.70 31.79
N ASP A 38 8.93 -0.93 31.86
CA ASP A 38 9.95 -0.15 31.16
C ASP A 38 10.29 -0.71 29.77
N PHE A 39 9.76 -1.88 29.39
CA PHE A 39 10.11 -2.59 28.16
C PHE A 39 10.05 -1.71 26.90
N VAL A 40 8.97 -0.96 26.71
CA VAL A 40 8.80 -0.07 25.55
C VAL A 40 9.78 1.10 25.58
N ARG A 41 10.08 1.63 26.78
CA ARG A 41 11.06 2.70 26.97
C ARG A 41 12.46 2.20 26.62
N ASP A 42 12.83 1.01 27.08
CA ASP A 42 14.16 0.46 26.86
C ASP A 42 14.41 0.17 25.37
N ILE A 43 13.40 -0.35 24.64
CA ILE A 43 13.48 -0.50 23.17
C ILE A 43 13.64 0.87 22.49
N HIS A 44 12.83 1.85 22.90
CA HIS A 44 12.89 3.20 22.34
C HIS A 44 14.28 3.83 22.54
N ASP A 45 14.80 3.79 23.77
CA ASP A 45 16.09 4.41 24.12
C ASP A 45 17.25 3.71 23.40
N ALA A 46 17.18 2.38 23.24
CA ALA A 46 18.13 1.62 22.43
C ALA A 46 18.06 1.98 20.93
N MET A 47 16.87 2.26 20.39
CA MET A 47 16.73 2.78 19.01
C MET A 47 17.31 4.20 18.89
N VAL A 48 17.02 5.10 19.82
CA VAL A 48 17.55 6.48 19.80
C VAL A 48 19.07 6.50 19.87
N ALA A 49 19.67 5.58 20.64
CA ALA A 49 21.12 5.45 20.75
C ALA A 49 21.80 4.82 19.50
N ASN A 50 21.03 4.32 18.52
CA ASN A 50 21.58 3.68 17.32
C ASN A 50 21.82 4.70 16.20
N HIS A 51 23.08 5.09 16.03
CA HIS A 51 23.54 6.01 14.99
C HIS A 51 24.21 5.31 13.77
N ASP A 52 24.06 3.98 13.63
CA ASP A 52 24.56 3.28 12.44
C ASP A 52 23.56 3.44 11.29
N PHE A 53 23.82 4.40 10.41
CA PHE A 53 22.92 4.74 9.32
C PHE A 53 23.39 4.24 7.96
N GLN A 54 22.54 3.42 7.32
CA GLN A 54 22.57 3.28 5.88
C GLN A 54 22.32 4.63 5.19
N PRO A 55 23.00 4.93 4.07
CA PRO A 55 22.87 6.23 3.39
C PRO A 55 21.44 6.67 3.09
N THR A 56 20.53 5.73 2.82
CA THR A 56 19.11 6.02 2.55
C THR A 56 18.46 6.82 3.68
N PHE A 57 18.71 6.47 4.94
CA PHE A 57 18.05 7.09 6.09
C PHE A 57 18.64 8.44 6.50
N ARG A 58 19.66 8.90 5.78
CA ARG A 58 20.27 10.23 5.90
C ARG A 58 19.86 11.16 4.77
N LYS A 59 19.05 10.70 3.82
CA LYS A 59 18.65 11.47 2.63
C LYS A 59 17.55 12.46 2.95
N ARG A 60 17.80 13.72 2.60
CA ARG A 60 16.77 14.76 2.54
C ARG A 60 16.83 15.53 1.21
N PRO A 61 15.71 16.14 0.78
CA PRO A 61 15.70 16.96 -0.41
C PRO A 61 16.72 18.11 -0.33
N ALA A 62 17.54 18.28 -1.37
CA ALA A 62 18.51 19.37 -1.45
C ALA A 62 17.81 20.69 -1.83
N LEU A 63 18.19 21.77 -1.15
CA LEU A 63 17.80 23.12 -1.55
C LEU A 63 18.62 23.52 -2.78
N THR A 64 18.00 23.51 -3.96
CA THR A 64 18.62 24.01 -5.19
C THR A 64 18.44 25.52 -5.31
N PHE A 65 19.49 26.21 -5.77
CA PHE A 65 19.48 27.66 -5.98
C PHE A 65 18.37 28.05 -6.99
N GLY A 66 17.59 29.09 -6.68
CA GLY A 66 16.59 29.66 -7.61
C GLY A 66 15.14 29.14 -7.46
N GLY A 67 14.79 28.43 -6.39
CA GLY A 67 13.40 28.07 -6.08
C GLY A 67 12.79 26.97 -6.97
N LEU A 68 13.61 26.32 -7.80
CA LEU A 68 13.20 25.14 -8.56
C LEU A 68 12.98 23.95 -7.60
N PRO A 69 11.98 23.08 -7.89
CA PRO A 69 11.67 21.94 -7.04
C PRO A 69 12.87 21.01 -6.86
N THR A 70 12.91 20.34 -5.72
CA THR A 70 13.98 19.46 -5.24
C THR A 70 14.26 18.31 -6.21
N VAL A 71 15.22 18.49 -7.12
CA VAL A 71 15.67 17.47 -8.09
C VAL A 71 16.91 16.67 -7.63
N ALA A 72 17.43 16.97 -6.44
CA ALA A 72 18.59 16.29 -5.88
C ALA A 72 18.39 15.93 -4.40
N TRP A 73 19.00 14.84 -3.98
CA TRP A 73 19.21 14.45 -2.59
C TRP A 73 20.46 15.12 -2.03
N THR A 74 20.39 15.56 -0.78
CA THR A 74 21.55 15.76 0.08
C THR A 74 21.51 14.76 1.22
N TYR A 75 22.65 14.57 1.86
CA TYR A 75 22.82 13.63 2.95
C TYR A 75 23.21 14.43 4.19
N ASP A 76 22.57 14.11 5.30
CA ASP A 76 23.07 14.54 6.60
C ASP A 76 24.21 13.61 7.03
N ASP A 77 25.14 14.16 7.81
CA ASP A 77 26.14 13.33 8.47
C ASP A 77 25.45 12.46 9.54
N ALA A 78 26.01 11.28 9.82
CA ALA A 78 25.35 10.32 10.71
C ALA A 78 25.12 10.89 12.12
N ASP A 79 26.07 11.70 12.59
CA ASP A 79 26.01 12.37 13.90
C ASP A 79 25.03 13.56 13.92
N ASP A 80 24.63 14.07 12.74
CA ASP A 80 23.70 15.21 12.60
C ASP A 80 22.24 14.78 12.50
N VAL A 81 21.95 13.48 12.39
CA VAL A 81 20.57 12.98 12.38
C VAL A 81 19.99 13.10 13.80
N GLU A 82 19.09 14.07 13.99
CA GLU A 82 18.39 14.31 15.26
C GLU A 82 17.42 13.16 15.60
N MET A 83 17.91 12.14 16.31
CA MET A 83 17.12 10.93 16.60
C MET A 83 15.84 11.19 17.39
N ASP A 84 15.84 12.11 18.35
CA ASP A 84 14.63 12.48 19.10
C ASP A 84 13.53 13.11 18.23
N TYR A 85 13.89 13.64 17.05
CA TYR A 85 12.91 14.10 16.06
C TYR A 85 12.28 12.91 15.33
N HIS A 86 13.09 11.93 14.92
CA HIS A 86 12.67 10.83 14.06
C HIS A 86 12.04 9.67 14.82
N VAL A 87 12.55 9.35 16.01
CA VAL A 87 12.07 8.28 16.88
C VAL A 87 11.42 8.91 18.09
N ARG A 88 10.11 8.71 18.24
CA ARG A 88 9.31 9.33 19.31
C ARG A 88 8.58 8.29 20.10
N ARG A 89 8.36 8.57 21.39
CA ARG A 89 7.45 7.82 22.24
C ARG A 89 6.19 8.63 22.53
N SER A 90 5.05 7.98 22.52
CA SER A 90 3.73 8.55 22.79
C SER A 90 2.89 7.58 23.62
N ALA A 91 1.89 8.09 24.33
CA ALA A 91 0.93 7.28 25.07
C ALA A 91 -0.50 7.55 24.61
N LEU A 92 -1.35 6.53 24.65
CA LEU A 92 -2.76 6.68 24.29
C LEU A 92 -3.57 7.35 25.41
N PRO A 93 -4.57 8.18 25.07
CA PRO A 93 -5.54 8.64 26.05
C PRO A 93 -6.42 7.46 26.52
N THR A 94 -6.91 7.55 27.76
CA THR A 94 -7.90 6.61 28.31
C THR A 94 -9.14 6.55 27.39
N PRO A 95 -9.71 5.36 27.11
CA PRO A 95 -9.42 4.06 27.73
C PRO A 95 -8.35 3.22 27.02
N GLY A 96 -7.55 3.77 26.10
CA GLY A 96 -6.42 3.05 25.50
C GLY A 96 -6.83 1.89 24.59
N ARG A 97 -7.91 2.00 23.83
CA ARG A 97 -8.30 0.93 22.88
C ARG A 97 -7.58 1.12 21.55
N VAL A 98 -7.66 0.09 20.70
CA VAL A 98 -7.27 0.17 19.28
C VAL A 98 -7.93 1.37 18.57
N ARG A 99 -9.14 1.76 18.97
CA ARG A 99 -9.79 2.97 18.44
C ARG A 99 -8.95 4.23 18.65
N GLU A 100 -8.46 4.47 19.86
CA GLU A 100 -7.64 5.65 20.18
C GLU A 100 -6.31 5.60 19.42
N LEU A 101 -5.74 4.39 19.23
CA LEU A 101 -4.55 4.18 18.38
C LEU A 101 -4.79 4.56 16.92
N LEU A 102 -5.90 4.11 16.32
CA LEU A 102 -6.24 4.43 14.93
C LEU A 102 -6.56 5.91 14.74
N GLU A 103 -7.16 6.57 15.75
CA GLU A 103 -7.35 8.03 15.75
C GLU A 103 -6.01 8.78 15.80
N LEU A 104 -5.04 8.30 16.59
CA LEU A 104 -3.68 8.84 16.64
C LEU A 104 -2.94 8.64 15.31
N ALA A 105 -2.93 7.42 14.77
CA ALA A 105 -2.34 7.09 13.47
C ALA A 105 -2.97 7.93 12.34
N SER A 106 -4.29 8.16 12.38
CA SER A 106 -4.98 9.05 11.43
C SER A 106 -4.41 10.47 11.44
N ARG A 107 -4.13 11.03 12.63
CA ARG A 107 -3.55 12.36 12.77
C ARG A 107 -2.13 12.40 12.22
N TRP A 108 -1.28 11.45 12.60
CA TRP A 108 0.10 11.40 12.11
C TRP A 108 0.18 11.19 10.61
N HIS A 109 -0.66 10.33 10.05
CA HIS A 109 -0.70 10.06 8.62
C HIS A 109 -1.30 11.23 7.80
N SER A 110 -1.93 12.22 8.45
CA SER A 110 -2.40 13.47 7.81
C SER A 110 -1.33 14.56 7.73
N GLY A 111 -0.24 14.44 8.51
CA GLY A 111 0.83 15.42 8.60
C GLY A 111 1.95 15.13 7.61
N LEU A 112 2.41 16.17 6.92
CA LEU A 112 3.58 16.11 6.03
C LEU A 112 4.85 15.79 6.83
N LEU A 113 5.78 15.10 6.19
CA LEU A 113 7.16 14.99 6.68
C LEU A 113 7.89 16.31 6.46
N ASP A 114 8.75 16.69 7.41
CA ASP A 114 9.60 17.88 7.27
C ASP A 114 10.70 17.63 6.24
N ARG A 115 10.70 18.42 5.15
CA ARG A 115 11.67 18.31 4.06
C ARG A 115 13.05 18.86 4.40
N HIS A 116 13.23 19.49 5.55
CA HIS A 116 14.53 19.91 6.05
C HIS A 116 15.31 18.78 6.72
N ARG A 117 14.73 17.59 6.82
CA ARG A 117 15.26 16.43 7.53
C ARG A 117 15.14 15.16 6.69
N PRO A 118 15.79 14.05 7.07
CA PRO A 118 15.57 12.77 6.41
C PRO A 118 14.10 12.37 6.44
N LEU A 119 13.55 11.90 5.32
CA LEU A 119 12.09 11.80 5.15
C LEU A 119 11.48 10.52 5.74
N TRP A 120 11.65 10.32 7.04
CA TRP A 120 11.09 9.19 7.78
C TRP A 120 10.80 9.54 9.25
N GLU A 121 9.87 8.81 9.87
CA GLU A 121 9.53 8.91 11.30
C GLU A 121 9.15 7.52 11.84
N ALA A 122 9.38 7.29 13.12
CA ALA A 122 8.97 6.12 13.90
C ALA A 122 8.39 6.59 15.24
N HIS A 123 7.22 6.07 15.59
CA HIS A 123 6.49 6.46 16.80
C HIS A 123 6.11 5.21 17.59
N PHE A 124 6.74 5.03 18.74
CA PHE A 124 6.34 4.04 19.74
C PHE A 124 5.13 4.53 20.51
N VAL A 125 4.14 3.65 20.70
CA VAL A 125 2.89 3.98 21.37
C VAL A 125 2.62 2.98 22.49
N GLU A 126 2.61 3.49 23.72
CA GLU A 126 2.26 2.75 24.93
C GLU A 126 0.83 3.06 25.39
N GLY A 127 0.34 2.32 26.39
CA GLY A 127 -0.96 2.57 27.02
C GLY A 127 -2.16 1.93 26.30
N LEU A 128 -1.95 0.89 25.49
CA LEU A 128 -3.08 0.03 25.09
C LEU A 128 -3.57 -0.77 26.31
N ASN A 129 -4.88 -0.86 26.45
CA ASN A 129 -5.53 -1.47 27.62
C ASN A 129 -5.43 -2.99 27.70
N ASP A 130 -4.96 -3.63 26.63
CA ASP A 130 -4.71 -5.07 26.55
C ASP A 130 -3.22 -5.42 26.74
N GLY A 131 -2.39 -4.44 27.14
CA GLY A 131 -0.97 -4.63 27.43
C GLY A 131 -0.06 -4.62 26.20
N ARG A 132 -0.60 -4.50 24.99
CA ARG A 132 0.20 -4.35 23.77
C ARG A 132 0.86 -2.96 23.70
N PHE A 133 1.83 -2.83 22.81
CA PHE A 133 2.33 -1.54 22.33
C PHE A 133 2.28 -1.50 20.81
N ALA A 134 2.43 -0.31 20.24
CA ALA A 134 2.46 -0.16 18.79
C ALA A 134 3.69 0.61 18.30
N LEU A 135 4.09 0.32 17.07
CA LEU A 135 5.09 1.08 16.31
C LEU A 135 4.43 1.60 15.04
N TYR A 136 4.28 2.92 14.96
CA TYR A 136 3.88 3.59 13.72
C TYR A 136 5.11 4.13 13.00
N SER A 137 5.37 3.61 11.80
CA SER A 137 6.47 4.07 10.94
C SER A 137 5.92 4.81 9.73
N LYS A 138 6.59 5.88 9.30
CA LYS A 138 6.22 6.69 8.14
C LYS A 138 7.45 6.97 7.28
N PHE A 139 7.31 6.81 5.96
CA PHE A 139 8.37 7.06 4.99
C PHE A 139 7.81 7.84 3.80
N HIS A 140 8.52 8.87 3.35
CA HIS A 140 8.13 9.53 2.11
C HIS A 140 8.34 8.59 0.91
N HIS A 141 7.40 8.56 -0.03
CA HIS A 141 7.39 7.59 -1.13
C HIS A 141 8.53 7.82 -2.14
N SER A 142 9.10 9.03 -2.18
CA SER A 142 10.33 9.31 -2.94
C SER A 142 11.59 8.71 -2.31
N LEU A 143 11.54 8.35 -1.02
CA LEU A 143 12.66 7.75 -0.30
C LEU A 143 12.62 6.22 -0.40
N ILE A 144 11.46 5.64 -0.04
CA ILE A 144 11.21 4.19 -0.04
C ILE A 144 9.76 3.96 -0.48
N ASP A 145 9.55 3.08 -1.47
CA ASP A 145 8.20 2.68 -1.90
C ASP A 145 7.52 1.77 -0.87
N GLY A 146 6.18 1.67 -0.90
CA GLY A 146 5.42 0.91 0.10
C GLY A 146 5.81 -0.56 0.28
N VAL A 147 6.12 -1.28 -0.82
CA VAL A 147 6.51 -2.70 -0.75
C VAL A 147 7.91 -2.83 -0.17
N SER A 148 8.83 -1.96 -0.59
CA SER A 148 10.18 -1.92 -0.04
C SER A 148 10.18 -1.53 1.45
N ALA A 149 9.31 -0.63 1.88
CA ALA A 149 9.15 -0.22 3.28
C ALA A 149 8.69 -1.40 4.14
N LEU A 150 7.63 -2.10 3.72
CA LEU A 150 7.13 -3.29 4.45
C LEU A 150 8.17 -4.40 4.53
N ARG A 151 8.89 -4.69 3.43
CA ARG A 151 9.98 -5.68 3.44
C ARG A 151 11.12 -5.28 4.37
N LEU A 152 11.41 -3.99 4.48
CA LEU A 152 12.46 -3.51 5.35
C LEU A 152 12.04 -3.57 6.82
N MET A 153 10.79 -3.23 7.13
CA MET A 153 10.19 -3.41 8.45
C MET A 153 10.10 -4.89 8.85
N GLN A 154 9.88 -5.83 7.92
CA GLN A 154 9.92 -7.26 8.23
C GLN A 154 11.33 -7.74 8.59
N ARG A 155 12.37 -7.14 7.99
CA ARG A 155 13.77 -7.50 8.25
C ARG A 155 14.30 -7.00 9.60
N THR A 156 13.59 -6.09 10.27
CA THR A 156 13.92 -5.70 11.64
C THR A 156 13.38 -6.68 12.68
N LEU A 157 12.69 -7.73 12.23
CA LEU A 157 12.05 -8.72 13.08
C LEU A 157 12.73 -10.08 12.92
N SER A 158 12.59 -10.91 13.94
CA SER A 158 13.10 -12.28 13.99
C SER A 158 11.98 -13.30 13.95
N THR A 159 12.27 -14.52 13.49
CA THR A 159 11.34 -15.66 13.63
C THR A 159 11.58 -16.42 14.95
N ASP A 160 12.67 -16.11 15.65
CA ASP A 160 13.00 -16.68 16.96
C ASP A 160 12.36 -15.83 18.07
N PRO A 161 11.45 -16.39 18.89
CA PRO A 161 10.83 -15.68 20.01
C PRO A 161 11.82 -15.30 21.12
N ASP A 162 12.97 -15.95 21.19
CA ASP A 162 13.99 -15.69 22.21
C ASP A 162 15.07 -14.70 21.73
N ASP A 163 14.94 -14.19 20.48
CA ASP A 163 15.86 -13.21 19.93
C ASP A 163 15.65 -11.83 20.57
N THR A 164 16.66 -11.41 21.33
CA THR A 164 16.71 -10.11 22.01
C THR A 164 17.48 -9.05 21.21
N GLU A 165 18.00 -9.36 20.02
CA GLU A 165 18.76 -8.41 19.23
C GLU A 165 17.84 -7.34 18.62
N LEU A 166 18.19 -6.06 18.84
CA LEU A 166 17.46 -4.94 18.26
C LEU A 166 18.05 -4.55 16.91
N GLN A 167 17.27 -4.76 15.85
CA GLN A 167 17.62 -4.29 14.51
C GLN A 167 16.87 -3.00 14.18
N ALA A 168 17.59 -1.89 14.10
CA ALA A 168 17.01 -0.64 13.65
C ALA A 168 16.81 -0.64 12.13
N ILE A 169 15.67 -0.13 11.65
CA ILE A 169 15.35 -0.13 10.22
C ILE A 169 16.41 0.62 9.39
N TRP A 170 17.06 1.62 10.00
CA TRP A 170 18.08 2.43 9.36
C TRP A 170 19.49 1.85 9.35
N SER A 171 19.80 0.86 10.19
CA SER A 171 21.11 0.19 10.22
C SER A 171 21.18 -1.01 9.29
N LEU A 172 20.03 -1.58 8.91
CA LEU A 172 19.94 -2.81 8.14
C LEU A 172 20.79 -2.81 6.85
N PRO A 173 21.77 -3.72 6.70
CA PRO A 173 22.66 -3.72 5.55
C PRO A 173 21.88 -3.90 4.25
N ARG A 174 22.34 -3.26 3.16
CA ARG A 174 21.79 -3.56 1.83
C ARG A 174 22.10 -5.00 1.46
N ARG A 175 21.06 -5.80 1.19
CA ARG A 175 21.25 -7.13 0.57
C ARG A 175 21.95 -6.92 -0.76
N LYS A 176 23.12 -7.52 -0.96
CA LYS A 176 23.86 -7.44 -2.24
C LYS A 176 22.91 -7.90 -3.36
N ARG A 177 22.67 -7.04 -4.35
CA ARG A 177 22.02 -7.46 -5.59
C ARG A 177 22.99 -8.39 -6.29
N GLU A 178 22.59 -9.62 -6.59
CA GLU A 178 23.20 -10.37 -7.68
C GLU A 178 22.83 -9.63 -8.97
N SER A 179 23.68 -8.70 -9.37
CA SER A 179 23.49 -7.92 -10.59
C SER A 179 23.88 -8.79 -11.78
N GLY A 180 22.90 -9.46 -12.40
CA GLY A 180 22.96 -9.66 -13.84
C GLY A 180 22.99 -8.28 -14.54
N PRO A 181 23.64 -8.14 -15.70
CA PRO A 181 23.80 -6.84 -16.37
C PRO A 181 22.43 -6.25 -16.72
N SER A 182 21.93 -5.31 -15.92
CA SER A 182 20.71 -4.57 -16.24
C SER A 182 21.08 -3.42 -17.18
N LYS A 183 20.88 -3.62 -18.48
CA LYS A 183 20.82 -2.49 -19.41
C LYS A 183 19.53 -1.74 -19.11
N ARG A 184 19.61 -0.65 -18.34
CA ARG A 184 18.51 0.32 -18.25
C ARG A 184 18.36 0.92 -19.65
N PRO A 185 17.19 0.80 -20.31
CA PRO A 185 17.00 1.51 -21.57
C PRO A 185 17.04 3.01 -21.27
N GLY A 186 17.92 3.74 -21.96
CA GLY A 186 17.88 5.20 -21.91
C GLY A 186 16.53 5.70 -22.47
N LEU A 187 16.12 6.90 -22.08
CA LEU A 187 14.94 7.60 -22.64
C LEU A 187 14.93 7.61 -24.18
N THR A 188 16.10 7.57 -24.81
CA THR A 188 16.28 7.47 -26.27
C THR A 188 15.90 6.10 -26.85
N GLN A 189 16.00 5.01 -26.09
CA GLN A 189 15.55 3.67 -26.51
C GLN A 189 14.04 3.48 -26.36
N LEU A 190 13.39 4.20 -25.45
CA LEU A 190 11.91 4.27 -25.36
C LEU A 190 11.30 5.03 -26.55
N ALA A 191 11.94 6.13 -26.98
CA ALA A 191 11.51 6.85 -28.18
C ALA A 191 11.77 6.05 -29.47
N GLY A 192 12.90 5.32 -29.55
CA GLY A 192 13.23 4.48 -30.71
C GLY A 192 12.41 3.18 -30.81
N SER A 193 11.82 2.71 -29.71
CA SER A 193 11.00 1.49 -29.71
C SER A 193 9.55 1.72 -30.16
N ILE A 194 9.02 2.93 -30.04
CA ILE A 194 7.70 3.27 -30.60
C ILE A 194 7.71 3.17 -32.14
N ALA A 195 8.83 3.47 -32.79
CA ALA A 195 8.97 3.36 -34.23
C ALA A 195 9.25 1.92 -34.73
N ALA A 196 9.69 1.01 -33.85
CA ALA A 196 10.13 -0.34 -34.20
C ALA A 196 9.08 -1.45 -33.97
N TYR A 197 7.99 -1.15 -33.26
CA TYR A 197 6.86 -2.06 -33.07
C TYR A 197 5.68 -1.59 -33.92
N GLY A 198 5.56 -2.15 -35.13
CA GLY A 198 4.52 -1.80 -36.09
C GLY A 198 3.08 -2.12 -35.64
N PRO A 199 2.09 -1.92 -36.55
CA PRO A 199 0.65 -2.05 -36.29
C PRO A 199 0.15 -3.38 -35.70
N SER A 200 1.00 -4.42 -35.70
CA SER A 200 0.66 -5.79 -35.28
C SER A 200 0.51 -5.99 -33.76
N THR A 201 1.01 -5.07 -32.93
CA THR A 201 0.81 -5.11 -31.46
C THR A 201 -0.44 -4.35 -31.05
N TRP A 202 -0.77 -3.28 -31.76
CA TRP A 202 -2.05 -2.58 -31.63
C TRP A 202 -3.23 -3.49 -32.00
N SER A 203 -3.05 -4.43 -32.93
CA SER A 203 -4.09 -5.41 -33.28
C SER A 203 -4.35 -6.44 -32.18
N LEU A 204 -3.37 -6.83 -31.35
CA LEU A 204 -3.57 -7.74 -30.22
C LEU A 204 -4.26 -7.03 -29.05
N ALA A 205 -3.79 -5.83 -28.69
CA ALA A 205 -4.48 -5.00 -27.71
C ALA A 205 -5.91 -4.68 -28.16
N ARG A 206 -6.13 -4.39 -29.46
CA ARG A 206 -7.45 -4.19 -30.06
C ARG A 206 -8.28 -5.47 -30.15
N ALA A 207 -7.68 -6.65 -30.36
CA ALA A 207 -8.39 -7.92 -30.34
C ALA A 207 -8.88 -8.24 -28.92
N ALA A 208 -8.01 -8.13 -27.91
CA ALA A 208 -8.39 -8.28 -26.50
C ALA A 208 -9.43 -7.23 -26.05
N LEU A 209 -9.36 -6.02 -26.63
CA LEU A 209 -10.35 -4.95 -26.46
C LEU A 209 -11.71 -5.29 -27.07
N LEU A 210 -11.71 -5.79 -28.32
CA LEU A 210 -12.91 -6.15 -29.08
C LEU A 210 -13.57 -7.42 -28.53
N GLU A 211 -12.78 -8.34 -27.97
CA GLU A 211 -13.25 -9.55 -27.27
C GLU A 211 -13.68 -9.28 -25.82
N GLN A 212 -13.69 -8.02 -25.35
CA GLN A 212 -14.15 -7.58 -24.02
C GLN A 212 -13.43 -8.24 -22.81
N GLN A 213 -12.26 -8.85 -23.01
CA GLN A 213 -11.55 -9.54 -21.93
C GLN A 213 -10.75 -8.60 -21.02
N LEU A 214 -10.50 -7.36 -21.46
CA LEU A 214 -9.73 -6.37 -20.70
C LEU A 214 -10.64 -5.28 -20.13
N THR A 215 -10.49 -5.00 -18.83
CA THR A 215 -11.14 -3.83 -18.22
C THR A 215 -10.34 -2.56 -18.53
N LEU A 216 -10.99 -1.55 -19.11
CA LEU A 216 -10.35 -0.32 -19.55
C LEU A 216 -10.42 0.82 -18.54
N PRO A 217 -9.45 1.76 -18.55
CA PRO A 217 -9.57 3.00 -17.82
C PRO A 217 -10.74 3.82 -18.37
N PHE A 218 -11.36 4.63 -17.51
CA PHE A 218 -12.50 5.51 -17.82
C PHE A 218 -13.85 4.82 -18.00
N ALA A 219 -13.90 3.50 -17.81
CA ALA A 219 -15.16 2.76 -17.71
C ALA A 219 -15.79 2.81 -16.31
N ALA A 220 -15.09 3.38 -15.32
CA ALA A 220 -15.52 3.45 -13.95
C ALA A 220 -16.60 4.53 -13.72
N PRO A 221 -17.64 4.25 -12.91
CA PRO A 221 -18.65 5.25 -12.55
C PRO A 221 -18.04 6.37 -11.71
N ARG A 222 -18.66 7.56 -11.76
CA ARG A 222 -18.38 8.58 -10.76
C ARG A 222 -19.00 8.20 -9.43
N THR A 223 -18.23 8.33 -8.35
CA THR A 223 -18.69 8.04 -7.00
C THR A 223 -18.11 9.03 -6.01
N MET A 224 -18.59 8.98 -4.76
CA MET A 224 -18.01 9.73 -3.64
C MET A 224 -16.52 9.41 -3.38
N LEU A 225 -16.00 8.29 -3.91
CA LEU A 225 -14.60 7.89 -3.78
C LEU A 225 -13.69 8.62 -4.78
N ASN A 226 -14.25 9.26 -5.81
CA ASN A 226 -13.49 9.83 -6.94
C ASN A 226 -13.64 11.34 -7.04
N VAL A 227 -13.50 12.00 -5.90
CA VAL A 227 -13.63 13.46 -5.74
C VAL A 227 -12.30 14.08 -5.32
N PRO A 228 -12.16 15.42 -5.44
CA PRO A 228 -11.07 16.12 -4.77
C PRO A 228 -11.10 15.89 -3.26
N ILE A 229 -9.93 15.75 -2.64
CA ILE A 229 -9.78 15.42 -1.22
C ILE A 229 -9.10 16.54 -0.43
N GLY A 230 -9.31 16.54 0.89
CA GLY A 230 -8.53 17.36 1.82
C GLY A 230 -7.40 16.57 2.48
N GLY A 231 -6.51 17.25 3.20
CA GLY A 231 -5.34 16.63 3.85
C GLY A 231 -5.61 15.78 5.08
N ALA A 232 -6.82 15.85 5.66
CA ALA A 232 -7.19 15.04 6.81
C ALA A 232 -7.46 13.59 6.39
N ARG A 233 -6.82 12.65 7.07
CA ARG A 233 -6.99 11.20 6.88
C ARG A 233 -7.80 10.59 8.01
N ARG A 234 -8.46 9.48 7.68
CA ARG A 234 -8.96 8.51 8.64
C ARG A 234 -8.30 7.17 8.30
N VAL A 235 -7.81 6.49 9.31
CA VAL A 235 -7.22 5.16 9.23
C VAL A 235 -8.18 4.20 9.92
N ALA A 236 -8.41 3.06 9.28
CA ALA A 236 -9.11 1.93 9.87
C ALA A 236 -8.30 0.67 9.58
N ALA A 237 -8.14 -0.21 10.56
CA ALA A 237 -7.37 -1.42 10.39
C ALA A 237 -7.97 -2.57 11.21
N GLN A 238 -7.84 -3.79 10.69
CA GLN A 238 -8.33 -5.01 11.33
C GLN A 238 -7.67 -6.24 10.68
N SER A 239 -7.57 -7.31 11.45
CA SER A 239 -7.05 -8.61 11.04
C SER A 239 -8.18 -9.63 10.87
N TRP A 240 -8.04 -10.52 9.88
CA TRP A 240 -8.90 -11.70 9.72
C TRP A 240 -8.05 -12.96 9.65
N ALA A 241 -8.54 -14.07 10.20
CA ALA A 241 -7.85 -15.35 10.08
C ALA A 241 -7.73 -15.76 8.60
N LEU A 242 -6.51 -16.03 8.14
CA LEU A 242 -6.24 -16.42 6.75
C LEU A 242 -7.00 -17.67 6.36
N ASP A 243 -7.20 -18.60 7.29
CA ASP A 243 -7.81 -19.88 7.02
C ASP A 243 -9.28 -19.76 6.62
N ARG A 244 -10.00 -18.74 7.12
CA ARG A 244 -11.36 -18.40 6.67
C ARG A 244 -11.39 -18.09 5.18
N LEU A 245 -10.51 -17.19 4.73
CA LEU A 245 -10.40 -16.81 3.32
C LEU A 245 -9.88 -17.97 2.46
N LYS A 246 -8.95 -18.79 2.97
CA LYS A 246 -8.45 -19.98 2.26
C LYS A 246 -9.55 -21.03 2.07
N GLY A 247 -10.45 -21.18 3.03
CA GLY A 247 -11.56 -22.11 2.90
C GLY A 247 -12.58 -21.62 1.87
N VAL A 248 -12.90 -20.32 1.82
CA VAL A 248 -13.72 -19.75 0.74
C VAL A 248 -13.06 -19.98 -0.61
N LYS A 249 -11.75 -19.71 -0.71
CA LYS A 249 -10.95 -19.97 -1.91
C LYS A 249 -11.07 -21.43 -2.37
N ALA A 250 -10.92 -22.38 -1.43
CA ALA A 250 -10.96 -23.81 -1.73
C ALA A 250 -12.36 -24.26 -2.17
N ALA A 251 -13.41 -23.80 -1.48
CA ALA A 251 -14.80 -24.16 -1.78
C ALA A 251 -15.28 -23.58 -3.12
N ALA A 252 -14.88 -22.34 -3.45
CA ALA A 252 -15.26 -21.69 -4.70
C ALA A 252 -14.34 -22.02 -5.89
N GLY A 253 -13.18 -22.65 -5.67
CA GLY A 253 -12.23 -22.99 -6.74
C GLY A 253 -11.53 -21.77 -7.38
N VAL A 254 -11.42 -20.66 -6.65
CA VAL A 254 -10.85 -19.39 -7.14
C VAL A 254 -9.45 -19.11 -6.57
N SER A 255 -8.81 -18.01 -6.94
CA SER A 255 -7.53 -17.60 -6.32
C SER A 255 -7.75 -16.82 -5.01
N PHE A 256 -6.74 -16.78 -4.15
CA PHE A 256 -6.83 -16.06 -2.87
C PHE A 256 -7.10 -14.56 -3.08
N ASN A 257 -6.48 -13.94 -4.09
CA ASN A 257 -6.73 -12.55 -4.42
C ASN A 257 -8.17 -12.29 -4.85
N ASP A 258 -8.83 -13.26 -5.50
CA ASP A 258 -10.23 -13.10 -5.92
C ASP A 258 -11.15 -13.05 -4.68
N VAL A 259 -10.88 -13.87 -3.66
CA VAL A 259 -11.61 -13.83 -2.37
C VAL A 259 -11.40 -12.49 -1.66
N VAL A 260 -10.16 -11.99 -1.61
CA VAL A 260 -9.86 -10.67 -1.00
C VAL A 260 -10.59 -9.55 -1.75
N LEU A 261 -10.58 -9.58 -3.09
CA LEU A 261 -11.28 -8.59 -3.92
C LEU A 261 -12.80 -8.68 -3.74
N ALA A 262 -13.37 -9.89 -3.67
CA ALA A 262 -14.80 -10.09 -3.42
C ALA A 262 -15.23 -9.62 -2.02
N MET A 263 -14.39 -9.88 -1.01
CA MET A 263 -14.57 -9.37 0.35
C MET A 263 -14.60 -7.84 0.34
N CYS A 264 -13.64 -7.19 -0.31
CA CYS A 264 -13.60 -5.73 -0.49
C CYS A 264 -14.80 -5.21 -1.28
N ALA A 265 -15.19 -5.89 -2.36
CA ALA A 265 -16.30 -5.49 -3.22
C ALA A 265 -17.64 -5.50 -2.48
N GLY A 266 -17.94 -6.55 -1.72
CA GLY A 266 -19.13 -6.59 -0.87
C GLY A 266 -19.08 -5.50 0.21
N ALA A 267 -17.92 -5.27 0.82
CA ALA A 267 -17.77 -4.21 1.81
C ALA A 267 -18.04 -2.80 1.25
N LEU A 268 -17.49 -2.51 0.07
CA LEU A 268 -17.71 -1.26 -0.66
C LEU A 268 -19.17 -1.13 -1.10
N ARG A 269 -19.81 -2.22 -1.54
CA ARG A 269 -21.23 -2.23 -1.88
C ARG A 269 -22.07 -1.82 -0.67
N TYR A 270 -21.92 -2.50 0.47
CA TYR A 270 -22.68 -2.17 1.69
C TYR A 270 -22.44 -0.74 2.16
N TYR A 271 -21.18 -0.30 2.18
CA TYR A 271 -20.84 1.06 2.56
C TYR A 271 -21.47 2.11 1.63
N LEU A 272 -21.42 1.89 0.31
CA LEU A 272 -22.04 2.82 -0.64
C LEU A 272 -23.58 2.78 -0.58
N LEU A 273 -24.19 1.64 -0.22
CA LEU A 273 -25.63 1.57 0.05
C LEU A 273 -26.02 2.38 1.28
N ASP A 274 -25.26 2.24 2.38
CA ASP A 274 -25.45 3.01 3.62
C ASP A 274 -25.34 4.52 3.39
N GLU A 275 -24.43 4.93 2.50
CA GLU A 275 -24.24 6.34 2.12
C GLU A 275 -25.15 6.80 0.95
N HIS A 276 -26.07 5.94 0.49
CA HIS A 276 -26.97 6.21 -0.64
C HIS A 276 -26.25 6.66 -1.93
N ALA A 277 -25.08 6.07 -2.17
CA ALA A 277 -24.13 6.46 -3.21
C ALA A 277 -23.64 5.28 -4.08
N LEU A 278 -24.31 4.13 -4.02
CA LEU A 278 -23.99 2.99 -4.88
C LEU A 278 -24.38 3.30 -6.34
N PRO A 279 -23.45 3.26 -7.31
CA PRO A 279 -23.79 3.42 -8.72
C PRO A 279 -24.49 2.18 -9.30
N ASP A 280 -25.24 2.39 -10.39
CA ASP A 280 -25.89 1.30 -11.15
C ASP A 280 -24.89 0.39 -11.88
N THR A 281 -23.68 0.90 -12.15
CA THR A 281 -22.59 0.17 -12.80
C THR A 281 -21.51 -0.22 -11.78
N PRO A 282 -20.71 -1.28 -12.03
CA PRO A 282 -19.72 -1.74 -11.05
C PRO A 282 -18.62 -0.72 -10.77
N LEU A 283 -18.10 -0.73 -9.54
CA LEU A 283 -16.80 -0.15 -9.26
C LEU A 283 -15.68 -0.92 -9.98
N ILE A 284 -14.65 -0.19 -10.41
CA ILE A 284 -13.43 -0.74 -10.97
C ILE A 284 -12.28 -0.53 -9.98
N ALA A 285 -11.55 -1.59 -9.63
CA ALA A 285 -10.35 -1.51 -8.80
C ALA A 285 -9.08 -1.54 -9.63
N MET A 286 -8.09 -0.72 -9.29
CA MET A 286 -6.72 -0.93 -9.72
C MET A 286 -6.02 -1.88 -8.74
N VAL A 287 -5.48 -2.97 -9.26
CA VAL A 287 -4.84 -4.04 -8.49
C VAL A 287 -3.39 -4.18 -8.94
N PRO A 288 -2.40 -3.81 -8.10
CA PRO A 288 -0.99 -4.10 -8.37
C PRO A 288 -0.76 -5.62 -8.45
N VAL A 289 0.00 -6.05 -9.45
CA VAL A 289 0.38 -7.45 -9.64
C VAL A 289 1.89 -7.59 -9.83
N SER A 290 2.45 -8.68 -9.30
CA SER A 290 3.85 -9.04 -9.56
C SER A 290 4.01 -9.49 -11.00
N MET A 291 4.93 -8.87 -11.73
CA MET A 291 5.26 -9.20 -13.13
C MET A 291 6.49 -10.11 -13.24
N ARG A 292 6.92 -10.72 -12.13
CA ARG A 292 8.09 -11.59 -12.07
C ARG A 292 7.78 -12.97 -12.68
N SER A 293 8.72 -13.54 -13.44
CA SER A 293 8.65 -14.97 -13.78
C SER A 293 9.02 -15.82 -12.56
N PRO A 294 8.55 -17.08 -12.50
CA PRO A 294 8.88 -18.01 -11.42
C PRO A 294 10.39 -18.17 -11.18
N GLU A 295 11.23 -18.12 -12.24
CA GLU A 295 12.68 -18.28 -12.10
C GLU A 295 13.39 -17.03 -11.51
N GLN A 296 12.68 -15.92 -11.30
CA GLN A 296 13.24 -14.64 -10.87
C GLN A 296 12.72 -14.16 -9.52
N ALA A 297 12.04 -15.04 -8.76
CA ALA A 297 11.43 -14.72 -7.47
C ALA A 297 12.42 -14.10 -6.47
N ASP A 298 13.68 -14.56 -6.49
CA ASP A 298 14.75 -14.11 -5.59
C ASP A 298 15.57 -12.90 -6.11
N SER A 299 15.34 -12.47 -7.35
CA SER A 299 16.04 -11.32 -7.93
C SER A 299 15.42 -9.99 -7.47
N GLY A 300 16.20 -9.19 -6.73
CA GLY A 300 15.74 -7.89 -6.20
C GLY A 300 15.43 -6.86 -7.30
N GLY A 301 14.21 -6.32 -7.29
CA GLY A 301 13.75 -5.21 -8.16
C GLY A 301 12.23 -4.96 -8.08
N ASN A 302 11.80 -3.72 -8.34
CA ASN A 302 10.40 -3.31 -8.33
C ASN A 302 9.74 -3.63 -9.70
N GLN A 303 9.45 -4.90 -9.94
CA GLN A 303 8.79 -5.42 -11.15
C GLN A 303 7.30 -5.62 -10.89
N VAL A 304 6.59 -4.49 -10.71
CA VAL A 304 5.15 -4.46 -10.38
C VAL A 304 4.40 -3.84 -11.55
N GLY A 305 3.38 -4.54 -12.03
CA GLY A 305 2.39 -4.03 -12.98
C GLY A 305 1.07 -3.74 -12.26
N ALA A 306 0.08 -3.26 -12.99
CA ALA A 306 -1.26 -2.98 -12.49
C ALA A 306 -2.30 -3.50 -13.49
N LEU A 307 -3.36 -4.08 -12.95
CA LEU A 307 -4.55 -4.52 -13.69
C LEU A 307 -5.77 -3.72 -13.20
N LEU A 308 -6.79 -3.63 -14.04
CA LEU A 308 -8.10 -3.11 -13.65
C LEU A 308 -9.08 -4.26 -13.47
N CYS A 309 -9.77 -4.31 -12.35
CA CYS A 309 -10.69 -5.38 -11.99
C CYS A 309 -12.10 -4.83 -11.86
N ASN A 310 -13.06 -5.46 -12.52
CA ASN A 310 -14.48 -5.22 -12.27
C ASN A 310 -14.85 -5.84 -10.91
N LEU A 311 -15.23 -5.00 -9.93
CA LEU A 311 -15.62 -5.46 -8.59
C LEU A 311 -17.06 -5.97 -8.50
N ALA A 312 -17.84 -5.89 -9.59
CA ALA A 312 -19.21 -6.38 -9.64
C ALA A 312 -20.11 -5.87 -8.48
N THR A 313 -19.86 -4.64 -8.01
CA THR A 313 -20.58 -4.06 -6.85
C THR A 313 -22.06 -3.78 -7.10
N HIS A 314 -22.51 -3.82 -8.35
CA HIS A 314 -23.92 -3.69 -8.72
C HIS A 314 -24.69 -5.00 -8.46
N LEU A 315 -24.01 -6.15 -8.41
CA LEU A 315 -24.61 -7.45 -8.12
C LEU A 315 -24.80 -7.64 -6.61
N ASP A 316 -25.99 -8.10 -6.23
CA ASP A 316 -26.34 -8.35 -4.83
C ASP A 316 -25.76 -9.67 -4.34
N ASP A 317 -25.91 -10.72 -5.15
CA ASP A 317 -25.47 -12.08 -4.82
C ASP A 317 -23.93 -12.15 -4.66
N PRO A 318 -23.41 -12.58 -3.50
CA PRO A 318 -21.99 -12.76 -3.28
C PRO A 318 -21.34 -13.80 -4.22
N VAL A 319 -22.07 -14.81 -4.69
CA VAL A 319 -21.56 -15.82 -5.65
C VAL A 319 -21.31 -15.18 -7.01
N GLU A 320 -22.34 -14.57 -7.59
CA GLU A 320 -22.23 -13.92 -8.91
C GLU A 320 -21.14 -12.83 -8.89
N ARG A 321 -21.02 -12.10 -7.77
CA ARG A 321 -19.96 -11.11 -7.57
C ARG A 321 -18.57 -11.75 -7.55
N LEU A 322 -18.39 -12.86 -6.83
CA LEU A 322 -17.12 -13.58 -6.78
C LEU A 322 -16.74 -14.16 -8.16
N GLU A 323 -17.69 -14.78 -8.86
CA GLU A 323 -17.49 -15.33 -10.21
C GLU A 323 -17.08 -14.24 -11.19
N THR A 324 -17.80 -13.12 -11.23
CA THR A 324 -17.49 -11.98 -12.11
C THR A 324 -16.09 -11.41 -11.83
N ILE A 325 -15.71 -11.30 -10.55
CA ILE A 325 -14.37 -10.85 -10.14
C ILE A 325 -13.30 -11.84 -10.60
N ASN A 326 -13.53 -13.15 -10.39
CA ASN A 326 -12.61 -14.19 -10.82
C ASN A 326 -12.41 -14.18 -12.34
N GLU A 327 -13.49 -14.07 -13.12
CA GLU A 327 -13.44 -13.96 -14.58
C GLU A 327 -12.67 -12.72 -15.03
N SER A 328 -12.97 -11.56 -14.44
CA SER A 328 -12.27 -10.31 -14.73
C SER A 328 -10.76 -10.42 -14.45
N MET A 329 -10.38 -10.98 -13.30
CA MET A 329 -8.96 -11.15 -12.95
C MET A 329 -8.27 -12.19 -13.82
N ARG A 330 -8.95 -13.29 -14.18
CA ARG A 330 -8.40 -14.35 -15.03
C ARG A 330 -8.15 -13.85 -16.45
N GLY A 331 -9.12 -13.17 -17.06
CA GLY A 331 -8.99 -12.60 -18.41
C GLY A 331 -7.83 -11.59 -18.48
N ASN A 332 -7.77 -10.66 -17.53
CA ASN A 332 -6.68 -9.69 -17.47
C ASN A 332 -5.30 -10.35 -17.27
N LYS A 333 -5.17 -11.33 -16.37
CA LYS A 333 -3.92 -12.06 -16.15
C LYS A 333 -3.48 -12.87 -17.38
N GLN A 334 -4.44 -13.47 -18.09
CA GLN A 334 -4.16 -14.25 -19.30
C GLN A 334 -3.52 -13.36 -20.37
N ILE A 335 -4.13 -12.22 -20.67
CA ILE A 335 -3.59 -11.22 -21.62
C ILE A 335 -2.17 -10.82 -21.21
N PHE A 336 -1.95 -10.50 -19.94
CA PHE A 336 -0.62 -10.10 -19.46
C PHE A 336 0.43 -11.21 -19.55
N SER A 337 0.02 -12.47 -19.38
CA SER A 337 0.92 -13.63 -19.46
C SER A 337 1.31 -13.99 -20.90
N GLU A 338 0.46 -13.68 -21.87
CA GLU A 338 0.71 -13.92 -23.30
C GLU A 338 1.57 -12.81 -23.93
N LEU A 339 1.63 -11.63 -23.30
CA LEU A 339 2.42 -10.51 -23.79
C LEU A 339 3.91 -10.63 -23.40
N PRO A 340 4.84 -10.29 -24.33
CA PRO A 340 6.23 -10.05 -23.96
C PRO A 340 6.35 -9.01 -22.84
N ARG A 341 7.30 -9.19 -21.91
CA ARG A 341 7.42 -8.35 -20.69
C ARG A 341 7.35 -6.85 -20.93
N LEU A 342 8.06 -6.33 -21.94
CA LEU A 342 8.04 -4.90 -22.25
C LEU A 342 6.64 -4.40 -22.64
N GLN A 343 5.88 -5.22 -23.37
CA GLN A 343 4.51 -4.90 -23.76
C GLN A 343 3.55 -4.99 -22.57
N ALA A 344 3.72 -5.97 -21.69
CA ALA A 344 2.94 -6.06 -20.46
C ALA A 344 3.20 -4.85 -19.53
N TYR A 345 4.44 -4.36 -19.45
CA TYR A 345 4.75 -3.10 -18.76
C TYR A 345 4.14 -1.88 -19.46
N ALA A 346 4.18 -1.83 -20.79
CA ALA A 346 3.56 -0.73 -21.55
C ALA A 346 2.04 -0.71 -21.35
N LEU A 347 1.38 -1.87 -21.36
CA LEU A 347 -0.04 -2.00 -21.08
C LEU A 347 -0.36 -1.59 -19.64
N SER A 348 0.40 -2.06 -18.66
CA SER A 348 0.28 -1.61 -17.26
C SER A 348 0.42 -0.09 -17.15
N ALA A 349 1.42 0.50 -17.81
CA ALA A 349 1.65 1.93 -17.79
C ALA A 349 0.48 2.69 -18.44
N PHE A 350 -0.08 2.17 -19.54
CA PHE A 350 -1.26 2.73 -20.19
C PHE A 350 -2.49 2.74 -19.26
N LEU A 351 -2.73 1.65 -18.52
CA LEU A 351 -3.86 1.55 -17.59
C LEU A 351 -3.79 2.57 -16.44
N ILE A 352 -2.58 2.88 -15.94
CA ILE A 352 -2.38 3.80 -14.81
C ILE A 352 -2.02 5.24 -15.22
N ALA A 353 -1.59 5.47 -16.46
CA ALA A 353 -1.20 6.79 -16.96
C ALA A 353 -2.26 7.89 -16.69
N PRO A 354 -3.57 7.62 -16.80
CA PRO A 354 -4.61 8.58 -16.41
C PRO A 354 -4.54 9.12 -14.98
N LEU A 355 -3.91 8.43 -14.03
CA LEU A 355 -3.72 8.97 -12.67
C LEU A 355 -2.88 10.24 -12.68
N GLY A 356 -1.92 10.35 -13.59
CA GLY A 356 -1.13 11.57 -13.76
C GLY A 356 -1.99 12.76 -14.19
N LEU A 357 -3.16 12.52 -14.79
CA LEU A 357 -4.07 13.58 -15.20
C LEU A 357 -4.81 14.22 -14.01
N ALA A 358 -4.86 13.55 -12.85
CA ALA A 358 -5.49 14.10 -11.65
C ALA A 358 -4.79 15.39 -11.15
N ALA A 359 -3.53 15.60 -11.51
CA ALA A 359 -2.80 16.83 -11.23
C ALA A 359 -3.29 18.05 -12.05
N PHE A 360 -4.05 17.84 -13.14
CA PHE A 360 -4.59 18.94 -13.93
C PHE A 360 -5.87 19.51 -13.29
N PRO A 361 -5.94 20.84 -13.06
CA PRO A 361 -7.09 21.47 -12.44
C PRO A 361 -8.42 21.09 -13.12
N GLY A 362 -9.39 20.66 -12.32
CA GLY A 362 -10.74 20.33 -12.78
C GLY A 362 -10.92 18.94 -13.40
N PHE A 363 -9.84 18.20 -13.72
CA PHE A 363 -9.92 16.87 -14.34
C PHE A 363 -10.75 15.89 -13.52
N VAL A 364 -10.43 15.78 -12.22
CA VAL A 364 -11.11 14.88 -11.27
C VAL A 364 -12.61 15.17 -11.16
N SER A 365 -13.03 16.42 -11.35
CA SER A 365 -14.44 16.82 -11.26
C SER A 365 -15.21 16.63 -12.56
N THR A 366 -14.54 16.49 -13.71
CA THR A 366 -15.15 16.62 -15.05
C THR A 366 -14.95 15.44 -15.98
N ALA A 367 -13.96 14.58 -15.74
CA ALA A 367 -13.78 13.33 -16.46
C ALA A 367 -14.43 12.16 -15.68
N PRO A 368 -14.78 11.05 -16.34
CA PRO A 368 -14.93 9.77 -15.64
C PRO A 368 -13.60 9.41 -14.93
N PRO A 369 -13.63 8.76 -13.76
CA PRO A 369 -12.40 8.29 -13.14
C PRO A 369 -11.79 7.14 -13.96
N PRO A 370 -10.45 6.99 -13.98
CA PRO A 370 -9.84 5.84 -14.63
C PRO A 370 -10.22 4.52 -13.95
N PHE A 371 -10.32 4.54 -12.62
CA PHE A 371 -10.81 3.47 -11.76
C PHE A 371 -11.28 4.09 -10.42
N ASN A 372 -12.07 3.36 -9.65
CA ASN A 372 -12.69 3.88 -8.43
C ASN A 372 -11.80 3.82 -7.20
N ILE A 373 -10.98 2.76 -7.09
CA ILE A 373 -10.26 2.45 -5.86
C ILE A 373 -8.97 1.67 -6.15
N VAL A 374 -7.97 1.81 -5.29
CA VAL A 374 -6.78 0.95 -5.27
C VAL A 374 -6.96 -0.12 -4.20
N ILE A 375 -6.82 -1.39 -4.59
CA ILE A 375 -6.76 -2.54 -3.67
C ILE A 375 -5.42 -3.23 -3.88
N SER A 376 -4.54 -3.15 -2.90
CA SER A 376 -3.19 -3.71 -2.95
C SER A 376 -3.05 -4.89 -2.00
N ASN A 377 -2.53 -6.01 -2.50
CA ASN A 377 -2.15 -7.16 -1.67
C ASN A 377 -0.62 -7.30 -1.69
N VAL A 378 0.01 -6.98 -0.57
CA VAL A 378 1.46 -7.03 -0.41
C VAL A 378 1.85 -8.33 0.27
N PRO A 379 2.87 -9.06 -0.23
CA PRO A 379 3.40 -10.22 0.47
C PRO A 379 3.91 -9.86 1.87
N GLY A 380 3.56 -10.67 2.86
CA GLY A 380 4.09 -10.57 4.21
C GLY A 380 4.54 -11.91 4.78
N PRO A 381 5.06 -11.93 6.02
CA PRO A 381 5.58 -13.15 6.64
C PRO A 381 4.47 -14.17 6.85
N THR A 382 4.77 -15.44 6.58
CA THR A 382 3.88 -16.56 6.85
C THR A 382 4.14 -17.20 8.21
N GLU A 383 5.26 -16.84 8.84
CA GLU A 383 5.66 -17.28 10.17
C GLU A 383 5.40 -16.15 11.19
N PRO A 384 5.19 -16.46 12.48
CA PRO A 384 5.19 -15.46 13.54
C PRO A 384 6.52 -14.71 13.58
N MET A 385 6.46 -13.39 13.77
CA MET A 385 7.63 -12.52 13.83
C MET A 385 7.71 -11.82 15.19
N TYR A 386 8.92 -11.49 15.64
CA TYR A 386 9.19 -10.93 16.96
C TYR A 386 10.16 -9.73 16.88
N LEU A 387 9.99 -8.77 17.78
CA LEU A 387 10.90 -7.64 18.02
C LEU A 387 11.39 -7.71 19.47
N GLN A 388 12.65 -8.10 19.70
CA GLN A 388 13.18 -8.37 21.06
C GLN A 388 12.24 -9.29 21.88
N GLY A 389 11.83 -10.40 21.29
CA GLY A 389 10.85 -11.33 21.87
C GLY A 389 9.39 -10.84 21.94
N ALA A 390 9.09 -9.58 21.61
CA ALA A 390 7.71 -9.12 21.52
C ALA A 390 7.05 -9.59 20.21
N ARG A 391 5.94 -10.35 20.33
CA ARG A 391 5.25 -10.97 19.19
C ARG A 391 4.52 -9.93 18.36
N LEU A 392 4.75 -9.92 17.04
CA LEU A 392 3.99 -9.10 16.09
C LEU A 392 2.56 -9.66 15.95
N ASP A 393 1.59 -8.97 16.52
CA ASP A 393 0.19 -9.38 16.52
C ASP A 393 -0.60 -8.77 15.35
N GLY A 394 -0.24 -7.55 14.93
CA GLY A 394 -0.83 -6.89 13.76
C GLY A 394 0.18 -6.07 12.97
N ASN A 395 0.06 -6.06 11.65
CA ASN A 395 0.93 -5.35 10.73
C ASN A 395 0.10 -4.64 9.66
N TYR A 396 -0.34 -3.42 9.92
CA TYR A 396 -1.32 -2.73 9.08
C TYR A 396 -0.65 -1.71 8.15
N PRO A 397 -0.65 -1.93 6.82
CA PRO A 397 -0.04 -1.03 5.86
C PRO A 397 -0.93 0.20 5.61
N LEU A 398 -0.36 1.40 5.70
CA LEU A 398 -1.06 2.67 5.53
C LEU A 398 -0.58 3.36 4.25
N SER A 399 -1.43 3.30 3.22
CA SER A 399 -1.12 3.77 1.87
C SER A 399 -1.59 5.21 1.62
N ILE A 400 -1.35 5.72 0.42
CA ILE A 400 -1.65 7.10 0.02
C ILE A 400 -3.09 7.22 -0.49
N ALA A 401 -3.79 8.26 -0.04
CA ALA A 401 -5.02 8.74 -0.67
C ALA A 401 -4.71 9.98 -1.52
N LEU A 402 -5.26 10.01 -2.73
CA LEU A 402 -5.01 11.03 -3.76
C LEU A 402 -6.33 11.64 -4.22
N ASP A 403 -6.24 12.78 -4.90
CA ASP A 403 -7.36 13.35 -5.64
C ASP A 403 -7.93 12.31 -6.63
N GLY A 404 -9.25 12.14 -6.60
CA GLY A 404 -9.92 11.11 -7.38
C GLY A 404 -9.75 9.68 -6.85
N GLN A 405 -9.00 9.46 -5.77
CA GLN A 405 -8.80 8.18 -5.07
C GLN A 405 -8.88 8.40 -3.55
N ALA A 406 -10.09 8.73 -3.08
CA ALA A 406 -10.33 9.15 -1.71
C ALA A 406 -10.22 8.01 -0.68
N LEU A 407 -10.14 6.76 -1.13
CA LEU A 407 -9.96 5.57 -0.32
C LEU A 407 -8.88 4.67 -0.94
N ASN A 408 -8.01 4.14 -0.11
CA ASN A 408 -7.06 3.08 -0.45
C ASN A 408 -7.23 1.91 0.51
N MET A 409 -7.24 0.68 -0.01
CA MET A 409 -7.25 -0.55 0.77
C MET A 409 -5.97 -1.31 0.50
N THR A 410 -5.17 -1.54 1.53
CA THR A 410 -3.95 -2.35 1.41
C THR A 410 -4.01 -3.50 2.41
N VAL A 411 -3.66 -4.70 1.97
CA VAL A 411 -3.60 -5.88 2.81
C VAL A 411 -2.21 -6.48 2.80
N VAL A 412 -1.85 -7.12 3.90
CA VAL A 412 -0.60 -7.87 4.05
C VAL A 412 -0.85 -9.12 4.87
N ASN A 413 -0.16 -10.21 4.53
CA ASN A 413 -0.16 -11.40 5.37
C ASN A 413 0.68 -11.16 6.62
N ASN A 414 0.24 -11.69 7.75
CA ASN A 414 0.96 -11.69 9.02
C ASN A 414 0.71 -13.04 9.73
N ALA A 415 1.62 -13.98 9.56
CA ALA A 415 1.50 -15.34 10.07
C ALA A 415 0.17 -16.01 9.66
N GLY A 416 -0.72 -16.25 10.62
CA GLY A 416 -2.05 -16.81 10.41
C GLY A 416 -3.13 -15.80 10.04
N ASN A 417 -2.80 -14.52 9.92
CA ASN A 417 -3.75 -13.42 9.72
C ASN A 417 -3.53 -12.68 8.40
N LEU A 418 -4.61 -12.10 7.87
CA LEU A 418 -4.61 -11.11 6.80
C LEU A 418 -4.96 -9.76 7.41
N ASP A 419 -4.00 -8.85 7.39
CA ASP A 419 -4.10 -7.53 8.03
C ASP A 419 -4.49 -6.48 6.99
N PHE A 420 -5.64 -5.84 7.19
CA PHE A 420 -6.12 -4.74 6.35
C PHE A 420 -5.73 -3.40 6.97
N GLY A 421 -5.16 -2.53 6.16
CA GLY A 421 -5.06 -1.10 6.42
C GLY A 421 -5.86 -0.31 5.39
N LEU A 422 -6.83 0.46 5.87
CA LEU A 422 -7.68 1.34 5.08
C LEU A 422 -7.28 2.78 5.37
N VAL A 423 -6.97 3.54 4.32
CA VAL A 423 -6.69 4.97 4.43
C VAL A 423 -7.69 5.73 3.57
N GLY A 424 -8.49 6.57 4.21
CA GLY A 424 -9.49 7.39 3.55
C GLY A 424 -9.33 8.88 3.83
N CYS A 425 -9.73 9.72 2.89
CA CYS A 425 -9.95 11.14 3.16
C CYS A 425 -11.08 11.28 4.18
N ARG A 426 -10.79 11.93 5.33
CA ARG A 426 -11.73 11.99 6.46
C ARG A 426 -13.08 12.62 6.12
N ARG A 427 -13.11 13.55 5.16
CA ARG A 427 -14.34 14.24 4.73
C ARG A 427 -15.08 13.53 3.61
N SER A 428 -14.36 12.89 2.69
CA SER A 428 -14.95 12.26 1.50
C SER A 428 -15.39 10.82 1.77
N VAL A 429 -14.82 10.18 2.79
CA VAL A 429 -15.17 8.83 3.25
C VAL A 429 -15.61 8.89 4.72
N PRO A 430 -16.82 9.44 4.99
CA PRO A 430 -17.34 9.58 6.34
C PRO A 430 -17.45 8.21 7.02
N HIS A 431 -17.20 8.15 8.33
CA HIS A 431 -17.34 6.90 9.08
C HIS A 431 -16.56 5.68 8.51
N LEU A 432 -15.41 5.91 7.84
CA LEU A 432 -14.56 4.88 7.22
C LEU A 432 -14.48 3.54 7.99
N GLN A 433 -14.36 3.60 9.32
CA GLN A 433 -14.28 2.42 10.18
C GLN A 433 -15.45 1.43 10.02
N ARG A 434 -16.63 1.85 9.52
CA ARG A 434 -17.76 0.97 9.20
C ARG A 434 -17.40 -0.07 8.13
N LEU A 435 -16.48 0.26 7.21
CA LEU A 435 -15.97 -0.70 6.23
C LEU A 435 -15.38 -1.95 6.87
N LEU A 436 -14.80 -1.86 8.08
CA LEU A 436 -14.30 -3.05 8.79
C LEU A 436 -15.44 -4.02 9.14
N GLY A 437 -16.59 -3.48 9.55
CA GLY A 437 -17.80 -4.28 9.77
C GLY A 437 -18.35 -4.88 8.46
N HIS A 438 -18.39 -4.07 7.40
CA HIS A 438 -18.85 -4.55 6.09
C HIS A 438 -17.90 -5.59 5.46
N LEU A 439 -16.59 -5.50 5.72
CA LEU A 439 -15.60 -6.52 5.33
C LEU A 439 -15.91 -7.85 6.02
N GLU A 440 -16.19 -7.84 7.32
CA GLU A 440 -16.58 -9.04 8.06
C GLU A 440 -17.92 -9.61 7.57
N THR A 441 -18.92 -8.77 7.31
CA THR A 441 -20.21 -9.20 6.74
C THR A 441 -20.01 -9.82 5.35
N SER A 442 -19.25 -9.18 4.48
CA SER A 442 -18.95 -9.66 3.13
C SER A 442 -18.24 -11.02 3.15
N LEU A 443 -17.27 -11.21 4.04
CA LEU A 443 -16.61 -12.51 4.22
C LEU A 443 -17.60 -13.59 4.68
N LYS A 444 -18.47 -13.28 5.65
CA LYS A 444 -19.51 -14.21 6.13
C LYS A 444 -20.51 -14.59 5.03
N ASP A 445 -20.86 -13.65 4.16
CA ASP A 445 -21.77 -13.92 3.06
C ASP A 445 -21.12 -14.82 2.02
N LEU A 446 -19.82 -14.63 1.74
CA LEU A 446 -19.04 -15.55 0.91
C LEU A 446 -18.94 -16.95 1.54
N GLU A 447 -18.64 -17.05 2.83
CA GLU A 447 -18.58 -18.32 3.58
C GLU A 447 -19.92 -19.09 3.47
N ARG A 448 -21.04 -18.43 3.76
CA ARG A 448 -22.38 -19.01 3.63
C ARG A 448 -22.69 -19.46 2.21
N ALA A 449 -22.32 -18.65 1.22
CA ALA A 449 -22.63 -18.91 -0.17
C ALA A 449 -21.91 -20.15 -0.73
N VAL A 450 -20.70 -20.43 -0.25
CA VAL A 450 -19.91 -21.60 -0.66
C VAL A 450 -20.02 -22.78 0.31
N GLY A 451 -20.86 -22.66 1.35
CA GLY A 451 -21.11 -23.72 2.33
C GLY A 451 -19.94 -23.99 3.29
N HIS A 452 -19.14 -22.96 3.62
CA HIS A 452 -18.01 -23.04 4.54
C HIS A 452 -18.34 -22.52 5.94
#